data_AF-A0A956K127-F1
#
_entry.id   AF-A0A956K127-F1
#
_cell.length_a   1.000
_cell.length_b   1.000
_cell.length_c   1.000
_cell.angle_alpha   90.00
_cell.angle_beta   90.00
_cell.angle_gamma   90.00
#
_symmetry.space_group_name_H-M   'P 1'
#
loop_
_entity.id
_entity.type
_entity.pdbx_description
1 polymer ?
#
loop_
_entity_poly.entity_id
_entity_poly.type
_entity_poly.pdbx_seq_one_letter_code
_entity_poly.pdbx_strand_id
1 'polypeptide(L)'
;MEIHLETIRAAVAEGATAAQRQAGAAACRALYAALSPPPGVPLSVPHALPPRVDVDQVLDVVIARLRSMVPDATATAAATGRTPPLQIPLIVPPGQVASGTAASTAKR
;
A
#
# COMPACT_ATOMS: atom_id res chain seq x y z
N MET A 1 11.75 1.91 26.23
CA MET A 1 10.67 1.31 25.41
C MET A 1 11.14 1.01 23.99
N GLU A 2 11.89 1.91 23.35
CA GLU A 2 12.38 1.76 21.96
C GLU A 2 13.23 0.49 21.72
N ILE A 3 14.08 0.11 22.68
CA ILE A 3 14.91 -1.11 22.62
C ILE A 3 14.06 -2.39 22.43
N HIS A 4 12.88 -2.47 23.08
CA HIS A 4 12.01 -3.64 22.95
C HIS A 4 11.36 -3.72 21.57
N LEU A 5 11.01 -2.57 20.96
CA LEU A 5 10.41 -2.53 19.63
C LEU A 5 11.42 -2.94 18.55
N GLU A 6 12.67 -2.49 18.67
CA GLU A 6 13.73 -2.88 17.74
C GLU A 6 14.02 -4.39 17.83
N THR A 7 14.06 -4.93 19.05
CA THR A 7 14.23 -6.37 19.30
C THR A 7 13.08 -7.19 18.67
N ILE A 8 11.85 -6.70 18.76
CA ILE A 8 10.68 -7.37 18.15
C ILE A 8 10.77 -7.33 16.62
N ARG A 9 11.18 -6.20 16.03
CA ARG A 9 11.36 -6.07 14.57
C ARG A 9 12.41 -7.05 14.05
N ALA A 10 13.54 -7.16 14.74
CA ALA A 10 14.59 -8.13 14.38
C ALA A 10 14.10 -9.59 14.52
N ALA A 11 13.22 -9.86 15.48
CA ALA A 11 12.67 -11.20 15.72
C ALA A 11 11.63 -11.65 14.68
N VAL A 12 10.96 -10.70 14.00
CA VAL A 12 9.93 -11.00 12.97
C VAL A 12 10.45 -10.93 11.54
N ALA A 13 11.69 -10.47 11.34
CA ALA A 13 12.32 -10.42 10.02
C ALA A 13 12.43 -11.81 9.38
N GLU A 14 12.39 -11.87 8.05
CA GLU A 14 12.70 -13.09 7.32
C GLU A 14 14.14 -13.53 7.63
N GLY A 15 14.32 -14.82 7.92
CA GLY A 15 15.62 -15.37 8.35
C GLY A 15 15.96 -15.17 9.83
N ALA A 16 15.04 -14.64 10.66
CA ALA A 16 15.29 -14.51 12.10
C ALA A 16 15.60 -15.87 12.74
N THR A 17 16.75 -15.93 13.42
CA THR A 17 17.26 -17.09 14.14
C THR A 17 16.37 -17.44 15.35
N ALA A 18 16.47 -18.67 15.84
CA ALA A 18 15.73 -19.10 17.03
C ALA A 18 16.02 -18.21 18.26
N ALA A 19 17.28 -17.79 18.43
CA ALA A 19 17.70 -16.89 19.51
C ALA A 19 17.03 -15.50 19.39
N GLN A 20 16.95 -14.94 18.18
CA GLN A 20 16.27 -13.66 17.93
C GLN A 20 14.76 -13.76 18.20
N ARG A 21 14.12 -14.86 17.81
CA ARG A 21 12.69 -15.10 18.10
C ARG A 21 12.42 -15.20 19.60
N GLN A 22 13.30 -15.89 20.34
CA GLN A 22 13.19 -15.98 21.79
C GLN A 22 13.37 -14.62 22.46
N ALA A 23 14.33 -13.81 22.01
CA ALA A 23 14.54 -12.44 22.49
C ALA A 23 13.32 -11.54 22.20
N GLY A 24 12.73 -11.63 21.01
CA GLY A 24 11.50 -10.92 20.66
C GLY A 24 10.31 -11.33 21.54
N ALA A 25 10.14 -12.62 21.80
CA ALA A 25 9.08 -13.12 22.69
C ALA A 25 9.25 -12.66 24.15
N ALA A 26 10.50 -12.51 24.62
CA ALA A 26 10.79 -11.92 25.92
C ALA A 26 10.46 -10.42 25.95
N ALA A 27 10.80 -9.69 24.89
CA ALA A 27 10.48 -8.27 24.75
C ALA A 27 8.95 -8.02 24.71
N CYS A 28 8.17 -8.83 23.99
CA CYS A 28 6.71 -8.76 24.00
C CYS A 28 6.13 -8.97 25.40
N ARG A 29 6.63 -9.97 26.14
CA ARG A 29 6.18 -10.24 27.52
C ARG A 29 6.52 -9.09 28.46
N ALA A 30 7.70 -8.48 28.31
CA ALA A 30 8.09 -7.31 29.10
C ALA A 30 7.18 -6.09 28.82
N LEU A 31 6.86 -5.83 27.55
CA LEU A 31 5.93 -4.76 27.18
C LEU A 31 4.51 -5.02 27.72
N TYR A 32 4.03 -6.26 27.60
CA TYR A 32 2.72 -6.62 28.14
C TYR A 32 2.67 -6.45 29.66
N ALA A 33 3.70 -6.88 30.39
CA ALA A 33 3.77 -6.69 31.84
C ALA A 33 3.81 -5.21 32.24
N ALA A 34 4.50 -4.37 31.48
CA ALA A 34 4.56 -2.92 31.73
C ALA A 34 3.25 -2.20 31.41
N LEU A 35 2.48 -2.69 30.43
CA LEU A 35 1.21 -2.10 29.99
C LEU A 35 -0.01 -2.72 30.68
N SER A 36 0.14 -3.88 31.32
CA SER A 36 -0.96 -4.57 31.97
C SER A 36 -1.43 -3.73 33.17
N PRO A 37 -2.69 -3.30 33.20
CA PRO A 37 -3.23 -2.67 34.39
C PRO A 37 -3.24 -3.68 35.55
N PRO A 38 -3.20 -3.19 36.80
CA PRO A 38 -3.29 -4.07 37.96
C PRO A 38 -4.61 -4.87 37.92
N PRO A 39 -4.58 -6.16 38.31
CA PRO A 39 -5.78 -6.97 38.36
C PRO A 39 -6.80 -6.31 39.30
N GLY A 40 -8.01 -6.07 38.80
CA GLY A 40 -9.09 -5.40 39.55
C GLY A 40 -9.49 -4.03 39.02
N VAL A 41 -8.77 -3.46 38.03
CA VAL A 41 -9.25 -2.27 37.32
C VAL A 41 -10.18 -2.72 36.20
N PRO A 42 -11.48 -2.35 36.24
CA PRO A 42 -12.36 -2.61 35.11
C PRO A 42 -11.78 -1.88 33.89
N LEU A 43 -11.46 -2.64 32.84
CA LEU A 43 -11.16 -2.07 31.54
C LEU A 43 -12.43 -1.33 31.09
N SER A 44 -12.50 -0.03 31.35
CA SER A 44 -13.52 0.81 30.76
C SER A 44 -13.24 0.78 29.27
N VAL A 45 -14.06 0.02 28.52
CA VAL A 45 -14.02 0.00 27.07
C VAL A 45 -14.95 1.14 26.63
N PRO A 46 -14.44 2.32 26.24
CA PRO A 46 -15.27 3.39 25.73
C PRO A 46 -15.71 3.04 24.30
N HIS A 47 -16.58 2.06 24.15
CA HIS A 47 -17.41 1.86 22.97
C HIS A 47 -18.52 0.88 23.33
N ALA A 48 -19.75 1.38 23.40
CA ALA A 48 -20.89 0.51 23.18
C ALA A 48 -20.62 -0.25 21.87
N LEU A 49 -20.66 -1.58 21.92
CA LEU A 49 -20.53 -2.37 20.71
C LEU A 49 -21.58 -1.83 19.71
N PRO A 50 -21.19 -1.45 18.49
CA PRO A 50 -22.18 -1.11 17.48
C PRO A 50 -23.13 -2.30 17.33
N PRO A 51 -24.42 -2.05 17.03
CA PRO A 51 -25.36 -3.13 16.78
C PRO A 51 -24.73 -4.11 15.78
N ARG A 52 -24.90 -5.42 16.01
CA ARG A 52 -24.38 -6.44 15.10
C ARG A 52 -25.00 -6.20 13.73
N VAL A 53 -24.23 -5.60 12.84
CA VAL A 53 -24.61 -5.37 11.46
C VAL A 53 -24.44 -6.70 10.75
N ASP A 54 -25.47 -7.12 10.02
CA ASP A 54 -25.39 -8.35 9.25
C ASP A 54 -24.33 -8.20 8.15
N VAL A 55 -23.53 -9.24 7.93
CA VAL A 55 -22.42 -9.19 6.95
C VAL A 55 -22.97 -8.93 5.55
N ASP A 56 -24.14 -9.47 5.24
CA ASP A 56 -24.81 -9.29 3.95
C ASP A 56 -25.16 -7.81 3.72
N GLN A 57 -25.68 -7.15 4.76
CA GLN A 57 -26.00 -5.72 4.73
C GLN A 57 -24.77 -4.84 4.54
N VAL A 58 -23.63 -5.19 5.15
CA VAL A 58 -22.37 -4.47 4.96
C VAL A 58 -21.86 -4.63 3.53
N LEU A 59 -21.94 -5.85 2.98
CA LEU A 59 -21.54 -6.13 1.61
C LEU A 59 -22.38 -5.36 0.60
N ASP A 60 -23.70 -5.29 0.79
CA ASP A 60 -24.60 -4.51 -0.07
C ASP A 60 -24.23 -3.03 -0.10
N VAL A 61 -23.94 -2.44 1.07
CA VAL A 61 -23.54 -1.02 1.16
C VAL A 61 -22.21 -0.77 0.45
N VAL A 62 -21.23 -1.67 0.62
CA VAL A 62 -19.93 -1.57 -0.05
C VAL A 62 -20.08 -1.72 -1.56
N ILE A 63 -20.86 -2.68 -2.03
CA ILE A 63 -21.14 -2.89 -3.46
C ILE A 63 -21.83 -1.67 -4.06
N ALA A 64 -22.86 -1.14 -3.39
CA ALA A 64 -23.56 0.06 -3.82
C ALA A 64 -22.61 1.27 -3.91
N ARG A 65 -21.72 1.44 -2.92
CA ARG A 65 -20.73 2.51 -2.94
C ARG A 65 -19.73 2.35 -4.09
N LEU A 66 -19.21 1.15 -4.30
CA LEU A 66 -18.29 0.87 -5.41
C LEU A 66 -18.96 1.13 -6.76
N ARG A 67 -20.20 0.69 -6.96
CA ARG A 67 -20.98 0.99 -8.19
C ARG A 67 -21.17 2.48 -8.42
N SER A 68 -21.45 3.26 -7.37
CA SER A 68 -21.59 4.71 -7.47
C SER A 68 -20.30 5.44 -7.83
N MET A 69 -19.14 4.82 -7.57
CA MET A 69 -17.82 5.40 -7.84
C MET A 69 -17.25 4.98 -9.20
N VAL A 70 -17.85 3.98 -9.86
CA VAL A 70 -17.45 3.60 -11.22
C VAL A 70 -18.15 4.53 -12.21
N PRO A 71 -17.40 5.39 -12.93
CA PRO A 71 -17.98 6.14 -14.04
C PRO A 71 -18.42 5.17 -15.13
N ASP A 72 -19.56 5.45 -15.75
CA ASP A 72 -20.20 4.62 -16.78
C ASP A 72 -19.33 4.58 -18.05
N ALA A 73 -18.27 3.77 -18.04
CA ALA A 73 -17.39 3.58 -19.19
C ALA A 73 -18.09 2.85 -20.34
N THR A 74 -19.29 2.31 -20.10
CA THR A 74 -20.11 1.59 -21.08
C THR A 74 -21.08 2.48 -21.86
N ALA A 75 -21.44 3.67 -21.36
CA ALA A 75 -22.25 4.62 -22.12
C ALA A 75 -21.49 5.26 -23.31
N THR A 76 -20.15 5.16 -23.34
CA THR A 76 -19.30 5.74 -24.40
C THR A 76 -18.87 4.72 -25.46
N ALA A 77 -19.47 3.53 -25.51
CA ALA A 77 -19.21 2.55 -26.57
C ALA A 77 -20.18 2.66 -27.77
N ALA A 78 -21.12 3.61 -27.74
CA ALA A 78 -22.10 3.83 -28.82
C ALA A 78 -21.91 5.16 -29.59
N ALA A 79 -20.76 5.83 -29.43
CA ALA A 79 -20.39 7.00 -30.24
C ALA A 79 -19.36 6.61 -31.29
N THR A 80 -19.87 6.17 -32.43
CA THR A 80 -19.17 5.96 -33.70
C THR A 80 -18.26 7.15 -34.05
N GLY A 81 -16.98 6.86 -34.32
CA GLY A 81 -16.17 7.62 -35.28
C GLY A 81 -15.61 8.98 -34.83
N ARG A 82 -14.40 8.96 -34.25
CA ARG A 82 -13.24 9.79 -34.64
C ARG A 82 -12.13 9.57 -33.63
N THR A 83 -11.08 8.88 -34.05
CA THR A 83 -9.77 8.90 -33.38
C THR A 83 -9.01 10.16 -33.83
N PRO A 84 -8.86 11.21 -33.01
CA PRO A 84 -7.78 12.16 -33.21
C PRO A 84 -6.44 11.49 -32.84
N PRO A 85 -5.35 11.70 -33.60
CA PRO A 85 -4.06 11.15 -33.24
C PRO A 85 -3.56 11.83 -31.95
N LEU A 86 -3.32 11.03 -30.91
CA LEU A 86 -2.62 11.44 -29.69
C LEU A 86 -1.18 11.84 -30.06
N GLN A 87 -0.92 13.16 -30.08
CA GLN A 87 0.44 13.70 -30.15
C GLN A 87 1.06 13.62 -28.76
N ILE A 88 2.00 12.69 -28.57
CA ILE A 88 2.79 12.60 -27.34
C ILE A 88 3.96 13.59 -27.47
N PRO A 89 4.06 14.64 -26.65
CA PRO A 89 5.24 15.50 -26.65
C PRO A 89 6.43 14.72 -26.08
N LEU A 90 7.39 14.42 -26.96
CA LEU A 90 8.66 13.80 -26.60
C LEU A 90 9.49 14.82 -25.80
N ILE A 91 9.65 14.60 -24.50
CA ILE A 91 10.58 15.37 -23.68
C ILE A 91 12.00 14.99 -24.11
N VAL A 92 12.67 15.90 -24.81
CA VAL A 92 14.08 15.77 -25.20
C VAL A 92 14.96 16.19 -24.01
N PRO A 93 15.81 15.32 -23.45
CA PRO A 93 16.76 15.70 -22.41
C PRO A 93 17.86 16.61 -23.01
N PRO A 94 18.20 17.74 -22.38
CA PRO A 94 19.26 18.61 -22.86
C PRO A 94 20.62 17.95 -22.55
N GLY A 95 21.36 17.59 -23.60
CA GLY A 95 22.70 17.02 -23.43
C GLY A 95 23.25 16.23 -24.61
N GLN A 96 22.43 15.86 -25.60
CA GLN A 96 22.89 15.11 -26.76
C GLN A 96 23.21 16.04 -27.95
N VAL A 97 24.21 16.92 -27.77
CA VAL A 97 24.97 17.46 -28.90
C VAL A 97 26.29 16.69 -28.96
N ALA A 98 26.21 15.46 -29.47
CA ALA A 98 27.40 14.74 -29.90
C ALA A 98 27.86 15.33 -31.23
N SER A 99 28.69 16.37 -31.13
CA SER A 99 29.72 16.69 -32.11
C SER A 99 30.54 15.43 -32.42
N GLY A 100 30.66 15.06 -33.69
CA GLY A 100 31.40 13.85 -34.06
C GLY A 100 31.38 13.50 -35.55
N THR A 101 31.96 14.39 -36.35
CA THR A 101 32.91 14.15 -37.45
C THR A 101 32.97 12.74 -38.10
N ALA A 102 32.76 12.74 -39.42
CA ALA A 102 33.33 11.89 -40.48
C ALA A 102 33.13 10.36 -40.44
N ALA A 103 32.53 9.81 -41.49
CA ALA A 103 33.25 9.17 -42.60
C ALA A 103 32.31 8.47 -43.58
N SER A 104 32.58 8.68 -44.88
CA SER A 104 32.53 7.68 -45.97
C SER A 104 31.24 6.89 -46.22
N THR A 105 30.61 7.11 -47.38
CA THR A 105 30.47 6.06 -48.42
C THR A 105 29.92 6.64 -49.73
N ALA A 106 30.58 6.22 -50.82
CA ALA A 106 30.33 6.43 -52.23
C ALA A 106 28.87 6.33 -52.73
N LYS A 107 28.59 6.97 -53.90
CA LYS A 107 28.18 6.30 -55.16
C LYS A 107 27.24 7.16 -56.03
N ARG A 108 27.76 7.83 -57.08
CA ARG A 108 27.43 7.70 -58.52
C ARG A 108 27.96 8.89 -59.31
#